data_AF-A0A7Y0NL72-F1
#
_entry.id   AF-A0A7Y0NL72-F1
#
_cell.length_a   1.000
_cell.length_b   1.000
_cell.length_c   1.000
_cell.angle_alpha   90.00
_cell.angle_beta   90.00
_cell.angle_gamma   90.00
#
_symmetry.space_group_name_H-M   'P 1'
#
loop_
_entity.id
_entity.type
_entity.pdbx_description
1 polymer ?
#
loop_
_entity_poly.entity_id
_entity_poly.type
_entity_poly.pdbx_seq_one_letter_code
_entity_poly.pdbx_strand_id
1 'polypeptide(L)'
;MQLDHILARLDFSALSETERKRYINRINRIGAVIELQFPHVARPEQIKLKHCLYFRNVWLPAHSSSESTKKENLRVLRLLVRALGRPEAWLGALDKKAPTSQGGRPGKIGVKQSKKYYR
;
A
#
# COMPACT_ATOMS: atom_id res chain seq x y z
N MET A 1 3.57 14.93 -1.32
CA MET A 1 3.54 14.22 -0.02
C MET A 1 4.79 13.40 0.14
N GLN A 2 5.54 13.61 1.24
CA GLN A 2 6.78 12.88 1.53
C GLN A 2 6.47 11.54 2.20
N LEU A 3 7.05 10.44 1.69
CA LEU A 3 6.79 9.06 2.14
C LEU A 3 8.02 8.36 2.74
N ASP A 4 9.14 9.07 2.91
CA ASP A 4 10.43 8.49 3.28
C ASP A 4 10.37 7.70 4.60
N HIS A 5 9.70 8.24 5.62
CA HIS A 5 9.52 7.57 6.90
C HIS A 5 8.63 6.32 6.80
N ILE A 6 7.69 6.27 5.84
CA ILE A 6 6.88 5.08 5.55
C ILE A 6 7.72 4.03 4.82
N LEU A 7 8.50 4.45 3.83
CA LEU A 7 9.41 3.56 3.10
C LEU A 7 10.46 2.95 4.02
N ALA A 8 10.97 3.70 5.00
CA ALA A 8 11.92 3.19 6.00
C ALA A 8 11.35 2.03 6.84
N ARG A 9 10.03 1.96 7.02
CA ARG A 9 9.32 0.91 7.76
C ARG A 9 9.13 -0.38 6.94
N LEU A 10 9.35 -0.33 5.63
CA LEU A 10 9.29 -1.50 4.78
C LEU A 10 10.65 -2.21 4.75
N ASP A 11 10.60 -3.54 4.75
CA ASP A 11 11.78 -4.38 4.54
C ASP A 11 11.86 -4.81 3.07
N PHE A 12 12.88 -4.29 2.38
CA PHE A 12 13.17 -4.59 0.98
C PHE A 12 14.35 -5.54 0.81
N SER A 13 14.89 -6.11 1.90
CA SER A 13 16.11 -6.94 1.89
C SER A 13 16.03 -8.14 0.93
N ALA A 14 14.85 -8.72 0.74
CA ALA A 14 14.63 -9.87 -0.13
C ALA A 14 14.35 -9.51 -1.60
N LEU A 15 14.50 -8.23 -2.00
CA LEU A 15 14.27 -7.76 -3.37
C LEU A 15 15.57 -7.35 -4.05
N SER A 16 15.62 -7.54 -5.37
CA SER A 16 16.63 -6.89 -6.21
C SER A 16 16.46 -5.36 -6.20
N GLU A 17 17.52 -4.64 -6.56
CA GLU A 17 17.47 -3.17 -6.62
C GLU A 17 16.38 -2.66 -7.59
N THR A 18 16.22 -3.32 -8.74
CA THR A 18 15.19 -2.99 -9.74
C THR A 18 13.79 -3.20 -9.19
N GLU A 19 13.55 -4.32 -8.50
CA GLU A 19 12.28 -4.59 -7.85
C GLU A 19 12.01 -3.57 -6.74
N ARG A 20 13.01 -3.26 -5.91
CA ARG A 20 12.90 -2.24 -4.86
C ARG A 20 12.50 -0.88 -5.44
N LYS A 21 13.19 -0.40 -6.48
CA LYS A 21 12.85 0.86 -7.18
C LYS A 21 11.42 0.83 -7.71
N ARG A 22 10.98 -0.29 -8.29
CA ARG A 22 9.59 -0.46 -8.77
C ARG A 22 8.56 -0.31 -7.64
N TYR A 23 8.79 -0.95 -6.49
CA TYR A 23 7.88 -0.84 -5.35
C TYR A 23 7.84 0.59 -4.79
N ILE A 24 8.99 1.24 -4.62
CA ILE A 24 9.08 2.64 -4.17
C ILE A 24 8.30 3.56 -5.10
N ASN A 25 8.53 3.46 -6.42
CA ASN A 25 7.84 4.27 -7.41
C ASN A 25 6.32 4.09 -7.37
N ARG A 26 5.84 2.86 -7.12
CA ARG A 26 4.41 2.59 -6.99
C ARG A 26 3.82 3.16 -5.69
N ILE A 27 4.53 3.06 -4.57
CA ILE A 27 4.11 3.68 -3.30
C ILE A 27 3.99 5.20 -3.49
N ASN A 28 5.00 5.82 -4.10
CA ASN A 28 4.98 7.25 -4.42
C ASN A 28 3.83 7.62 -5.35
N ARG A 29 3.55 6.79 -6.37
CA ARG A 29 2.40 7.00 -7.26
C ARG A 29 1.06 6.96 -6.51
N ILE A 30 0.86 5.99 -5.61
CA ILE A 30 -0.36 5.93 -4.79
C ILE A 30 -0.49 7.19 -3.95
N GLY A 31 0.60 7.62 -3.31
CA GLY A 31 0.62 8.86 -2.53
C GLY A 31 0.27 10.09 -3.35
N ALA A 32 0.87 10.24 -4.52
CA ALA A 32 0.61 11.35 -5.44
C ALA A 32 -0.84 11.37 -5.93
N VAL A 33 -1.42 10.22 -6.24
CA VAL A 33 -2.84 10.12 -6.63
C VAL A 33 -3.77 10.55 -5.50
N ILE A 34 -3.47 10.12 -4.26
CA ILE A 34 -4.27 10.51 -3.09
C ILE A 34 -4.14 12.01 -2.84
N GLU A 35 -2.93 12.55 -2.89
CA GLU A 35 -2.66 13.98 -2.69
C GLU A 35 -3.36 14.85 -3.74
N LEU A 36 -3.32 14.43 -5.01
CA LEU A 36 -3.98 15.13 -6.10
C LEU A 36 -5.50 15.16 -5.93
N GLN A 37 -6.11 14.02 -5.57
CA GLN A 37 -7.56 13.93 -5.39
C GLN A 37 -8.03 14.56 -4.07
N PHE A 38 -7.19 14.53 -3.03
CA PHE A 38 -7.52 14.98 -1.69
C PHE A 38 -6.43 15.93 -1.19
N PRO A 39 -6.43 17.22 -1.61
CA PRO A 39 -5.38 18.17 -1.27
C PRO A 39 -5.17 18.40 0.23
N HIS A 40 -6.18 18.09 1.05
CA HIS A 40 -6.10 18.15 2.52
C HIS A 40 -5.27 17.02 3.14
N VAL A 41 -4.88 16.00 2.35
CA VAL A 41 -4.03 14.88 2.75
C VAL A 41 -2.60 15.21 2.31
N ALA A 42 -1.94 16.10 3.05
CA ALA A 42 -0.57 16.51 2.79
C ALA A 42 0.47 15.56 3.41
N ARG A 43 0.08 14.82 4.46
CA ARG A 43 0.94 13.91 5.21
C ARG A 43 0.43 12.46 5.15
N PRO A 44 1.33 11.45 5.14
CA PRO A 44 0.92 10.04 5.06
C PRO A 44 0.01 9.61 6.21
N GLU A 45 0.17 10.17 7.40
CA GLU A 45 -0.64 9.89 8.58
C GLU A 45 -2.08 10.39 8.44
N GLN A 46 -2.37 11.27 7.48
CA GLN A 46 -3.73 11.70 7.16
C GLN A 46 -4.45 10.73 6.21
N ILE A 47 -3.73 9.75 5.64
CA ILE A 47 -4.34 8.72 4.80
C ILE A 47 -5.29 7.87 5.67
N LYS A 48 -6.58 8.00 5.36
CA LYS A 48 -7.69 7.18 5.90
C LYS A 48 -8.17 6.13 4.90
N LEU A 49 -8.92 5.15 5.38
CA LEU A 49 -9.50 4.07 4.56
C LEU A 49 -10.22 4.56 3.30
N LYS A 50 -10.99 5.66 3.40
CA LYS A 50 -11.71 6.24 2.25
C LYS A 50 -10.80 6.57 1.05
N HIS A 51 -9.56 7.01 1.30
CA HIS A 51 -8.62 7.38 0.25
C HIS A 51 -8.04 6.13 -0.42
N CYS A 52 -7.75 5.09 0.37
CA CYS A 52 -7.36 3.79 -0.15
C CYS A 52 -8.48 3.14 -0.97
N LEU A 53 -9.74 3.27 -0.52
CA LEU A 53 -10.92 2.80 -1.26
C LEU A 53 -11.13 3.60 -2.56
N TYR A 54 -10.91 4.91 -2.56
CA TYR A 54 -10.93 5.72 -3.78
C TYR A 54 -9.88 5.21 -4.78
N PHE A 55 -8.62 5.06 -4.34
CA PHE A 55 -7.56 4.58 -5.23
C PHE A 55 -7.93 3.23 -5.85
N ARG A 56 -8.42 2.30 -5.02
CA ARG A 56 -8.82 0.96 -5.44
C ARG A 56 -10.02 0.96 -6.40
N ASN A 57 -11.10 1.65 -6.05
CA ASN A 57 -12.41 1.49 -6.69
C ASN A 57 -12.63 2.46 -7.85
N VAL A 58 -11.95 3.61 -7.84
CA VAL A 58 -12.13 4.69 -8.82
C VAL A 58 -10.91 4.82 -9.70
N TRP A 59 -9.75 5.09 -9.10
CA TRP A 59 -8.56 5.41 -9.88
C TRP A 59 -8.00 4.18 -10.60
N LEU A 60 -7.85 3.05 -9.91
CA LEU A 60 -7.19 1.86 -10.44
C LEU A 60 -7.94 1.23 -11.65
N PRO A 61 -9.29 1.08 -11.65
CA PRO A 61 -10.01 0.59 -12.82
C PRO A 61 -9.93 1.53 -14.02
N ALA A 62 -9.89 2.85 -13.77
CA ALA A 62 -9.79 3.85 -14.83
C ALA A 62 -8.40 3.96 -15.47
N HIS A 63 -7.33 3.63 -14.72
CA HIS A 63 -5.94 3.87 -15.14
C HIS A 63 -5.13 2.58 -15.40
N SER A 64 -5.74 1.41 -15.29
CA SER A 64 -5.07 0.14 -15.56
C SER A 64 -6.06 -0.84 -16.16
N SER A 65 -5.84 -1.23 -17.42
CA SER A 65 -6.60 -2.30 -18.07
C SER A 65 -6.10 -3.70 -17.69
N SER A 66 -4.80 -3.81 -17.37
CA SER A 66 -4.14 -5.07 -17.04
C SER A 66 -4.44 -5.56 -15.61
N GLU A 67 -5.01 -6.77 -15.49
CA GLU A 67 -5.28 -7.41 -14.21
C GLU A 67 -4.02 -7.69 -13.38
N SER A 68 -2.89 -8.02 -14.02
CA SER A 68 -1.62 -8.21 -13.32
C SER A 68 -1.14 -6.89 -12.69
N THR A 69 -1.28 -5.80 -13.42
CA THR A 69 -0.95 -4.44 -12.94
C THR A 69 -1.86 -4.03 -11.80
N LYS A 70 -3.16 -4.33 -11.88
CA LYS A 70 -4.11 -4.09 -10.77
C LYS A 70 -3.71 -4.87 -9.52
N LYS A 71 -3.46 -6.17 -9.64
CA LYS A 71 -3.06 -7.04 -8.51
C LYS A 71 -1.78 -6.53 -7.82
N GLU A 72 -0.79 -6.11 -8.59
CA GLU A 72 0.46 -5.58 -8.04
C GLU A 72 0.24 -4.22 -7.36
N ASN A 73 -0.55 -3.31 -7.94
CA ASN A 73 -0.91 -2.05 -7.27
C ASN A 73 -1.70 -2.28 -5.96
N LEU A 74 -2.61 -3.25 -5.92
CA LEU A 74 -3.30 -3.63 -4.69
C LEU A 74 -2.35 -4.21 -3.64
N ARG A 75 -1.35 -5.00 -4.05
CA ARG A 75 -0.30 -5.47 -3.16
C ARG A 75 0.50 -4.32 -2.57
N VAL A 76 0.86 -3.32 -3.39
CA VAL A 76 1.56 -2.12 -2.94
C VAL A 76 0.69 -1.28 -2.00
N LEU A 77 -0.59 -1.11 -2.30
CA LEU A 77 -1.54 -0.41 -1.43
C LEU A 77 -1.64 -1.07 -0.05
N ARG A 78 -1.69 -2.41 0.01
CA ARG A 78 -1.66 -3.15 1.28
C ARG A 78 -0.37 -2.94 2.06
N LEU A 79 0.78 -2.90 1.39
CA LEU A 79 2.06 -2.59 2.03
C LEU A 79 2.06 -1.18 2.63
N LEU A 80 1.55 -0.19 1.90
CA LEU A 80 1.39 1.18 2.39
C LEU A 80 0.52 1.22 3.67
N VAL A 81 -0.65 0.57 3.65
CA VAL A 81 -1.56 0.51 4.80
C VAL A 81 -0.90 -0.13 6.02
N ARG A 82 -0.16 -1.23 5.83
CA ARG A 82 0.59 -1.88 6.92
C ARG A 82 1.73 -1.00 7.42
N ALA A 83 2.47 -0.33 6.54
CA ALA A 83 3.57 0.56 6.91
C ALA A 83 3.08 1.81 7.66
N LEU A 84 1.86 2.27 7.39
CA LEU A 84 1.18 3.32 8.15
C LEU A 84 0.73 2.85 9.55
N GLY A 85 0.84 1.56 9.88
CA GLY A 85 0.38 0.99 11.14
C GLY A 85 -1.14 1.03 11.29
N ARG A 86 -1.89 0.91 10.19
CA ARG A 86 -3.36 0.92 10.22
C ARG A 86 -3.91 -0.46 10.60
N PRO A 87 -5.13 -0.53 11.17
CA PRO A 87 -5.74 -1.79 11.59
C PRO A 87 -5.90 -2.79 10.45
N GLU A 88 -5.76 -4.08 10.73
CA GLU A 88 -5.93 -5.14 9.73
C GLU A 88 -7.34 -5.16 9.10
N ALA A 89 -8.35 -4.69 9.82
CA ALA A 89 -9.70 -4.50 9.29
C ALA A 89 -9.74 -3.64 8.01
N TRP A 90 -8.79 -2.70 7.84
CA TRP A 90 -8.67 -1.93 6.60
C TRP A 90 -8.22 -2.78 5.42
N LEU A 91 -7.34 -3.76 5.65
CA LEU A 91 -6.92 -4.71 4.62
C LEU A 91 -8.11 -5.55 4.16
N GLY A 92 -8.94 -6.00 5.11
CA GLY A 92 -10.20 -6.69 4.80
C GLY A 92 -11.14 -5.85 3.93
N ALA A 93 -11.29 -4.55 4.22
CA ALA A 93 -12.10 -3.66 3.37
C ALA A 93 -11.50 -3.43 1.97
N LEU A 94 -10.17 -3.57 1.82
CA LEU A 94 -9.45 -3.46 0.55
C LEU A 94 -9.44 -4.76 -0.27
N ASP A 95 -9.78 -5.89 0.33
CA ASP A 95 -9.99 -7.17 -0.33
C ASP A 95 -11.51 -7.41 -0.37
N LYS A 96 -12.20 -7.03 -1.47
CA LYS A 96 -13.62 -7.35 -1.69
C LYS A 96 -13.67 -8.87 -1.66
N LYS A 97 -14.08 -9.45 -0.51
CA LYS A 97 -14.09 -10.89 -0.19
C LYS A 97 -13.17 -11.71 -1.11
N ALA A 98 -11.88 -11.81 -0.77
CA ALA A 98 -11.13 -12.96 -1.25
C ALA A 98 -11.71 -14.21 -0.55
N PRO A 99 -11.95 -15.32 -1.26
CA PRO A 99 -12.42 -16.55 -0.62
C PRO A 99 -11.42 -16.99 0.45
N THR A 100 -11.97 -17.51 1.54
CA THR A 100 -11.32 -17.98 2.78
C THR A 100 -10.41 -19.21 2.56
N SER A 101 -9.66 -19.25 1.48
CA SER A 101 -8.78 -20.35 1.11
C SER A 101 -7.69 -19.83 0.19
N GLN A 102 -6.51 -19.57 0.77
CA GLN A 102 -5.21 -19.87 0.16
C GLN A 102 -4.13 -19.47 1.17
N GLY A 103 -3.60 -20.47 1.89
CA GLY A 103 -2.30 -20.36 2.54
C GLY A 103 -1.24 -20.11 1.46
N GLY A 104 -0.99 -18.84 1.16
CA GLY A 104 -0.01 -18.40 0.18
C GLY A 104 1.34 -18.09 0.81
N ARG A 105 2.41 -18.30 0.04
CA ARG A 105 3.79 -17.97 0.39
C ARG A 105 3.87 -16.55 1.00
N PRO A 106 4.53 -16.35 2.16
CA PRO A 106 4.72 -15.03 2.74
C PRO A 106 5.28 -14.07 1.70
N GLY A 107 4.72 -12.86 1.62
CA GLY A 107 5.21 -11.85 0.69
C GLY A 107 6.66 -11.49 1.00
N LYS A 108 7.51 -11.38 -0.04
CA LYS A 108 8.93 -10.97 0.06
C LYS A 108 9.19 -9.60 0.74
N ILE A 109 8.15 -8.83 1.03
CA ILE A 109 8.25 -7.50 1.64
C ILE A 109 7.46 -7.55 2.94
N GLY A 110 8.18 -7.43 4.05
CA GLY A 110 7.60 -7.30 5.39
C GLY A 110 7.49 -5.84 5.81
N VAL A 111 6.70 -5.59 6.86
CA VAL A 111 6.83 -4.35 7.64
C VAL A 111 7.77 -4.65 8.80
N LYS A 112 8.79 -3.80 8.98
CA LYS A 112 9.70 -3.92 10.11
C LYS A 112 8.90 -3.75 11.40
N GLN A 113 8.85 -4.81 12.21
CA GLN A 113 8.25 -4.82 13.53
C GLN A 113 9.11 -3.96 14.47
N SER A 114 8.89 -2.65 14.48
CA SER A 114 9.53 -1.77 15.48
C SER A 114 8.72 -1.84 16.78
N LYS A 115 9.35 -2.33 17.86
CA LYS A 115 8.78 -2.43 19.23
C LYS A 115 8.21 -1.11 19.77
N LYS A 116 8.46 0.04 19.13
CA LYS A 116 8.10 1.38 19.62
C LYS A 116 6.60 1.72 19.48
N TYR A 117 5.83 0.97 18.70
CA TYR A 117 4.44 1.31 18.36
C TYR A 117 3.39 0.25 18.74
N TYR A 118 3.79 -0.82 19.44
CA TYR A 118 2.86 -1.66 20.19
C TYR A 118 2.81 -1.13 21.63
N ARG A 119 1.96 -0.14 21.87
CA ARG A 119 1.47 0.22 23.21
C ARG A 119 0.01 0.60 23.08
#